data_AF-A0A1V4Z0N4-F1
#
_entry.id   AF-A0A1V4Z0N4-F1
#
_cell.length_a   1.000
_cell.length_b   1.000
_cell.length_c   1.000
_cell.angle_alpha   90.00
_cell.angle_beta   90.00
_cell.angle_gamma   90.00
#
_symmetry.space_group_name_H-M   'P 1'
#
loop_
_entity.id
_entity.type
_entity.pdbx_description
1 polymer ?
#
loop_
_entity_poly.entity_id
_entity_poly.type
_entity_poly.pdbx_seq_one_letter_code
_entity_poly.pdbx_strand_id
1 'polypeptide(L)' 'MKLDFVGSRWFQPLMIIILPILLLLLAMVLNADICYFFLILLWIGMGLILLYLPKAKD' A
#
# COMPACT_ATOMS: atom_id res chain seq x y z
N MET A 1 -20.68 4.59 12.54
CA MET A 1 -19.46 5.22 11.99
C MET A 1 -19.41 4.87 10.52
N LYS A 2 -19.67 5.83 9.62
CA LYS A 2 -19.88 5.58 8.19
C LYS A 2 -18.61 4.99 7.57
N LEU A 3 -18.67 3.71 7.19
CA LEU A 3 -17.66 3.03 6.37
C LEU A 3 -17.70 3.45 4.90
N ASP A 4 -18.45 4.51 4.56
CA ASP A 4 -18.55 5.08 3.21
C ASP A 4 -17.18 5.53 2.64
N PHE A 5 -16.20 5.78 3.52
CA PHE A 5 -14.86 6.18 3.11
C PHE A 5 -14.03 5.02 2.53
N VAL A 6 -14.29 3.77 2.97
CA VAL A 6 -13.54 2.59 2.51
C VAL A 6 -13.88 2.22 1.06
N GLY A 7 -15.11 2.53 0.61
CA GLY A 7 -15.55 2.38 -0.78
C GLY A 7 -15.14 3.51 -1.71
N SER A 8 -14.51 4.58 -1.19
CA SER A 8 -14.06 5.69 -2.02
C SER A 8 -12.93 5.25 -2.92
N ARG A 9 -13.04 5.54 -4.22
CA ARG A 9 -12.01 5.29 -5.26
C ARG A 9 -10.61 5.77 -4.85
N TRP A 10 -10.53 6.73 -3.92
CA TRP A 10 -9.29 7.35 -3.44
C TRP A 10 -8.73 6.72 -2.15
N PHE A 11 -9.52 5.93 -1.42
CA PHE A 11 -9.06 5.30 -0.18
C PHE A 11 -8.10 4.14 -0.43
N GLN A 12 -8.38 3.32 -1.44
CA GLN A 12 -7.50 2.22 -1.84
C GLN A 12 -6.07 2.70 -2.19
N PRO A 13 -5.87 3.71 -3.08
CA PRO A 13 -4.52 4.21 -3.36
C PRO A 13 -3.87 4.86 -2.15
N LEU A 14 -4.64 5.58 -1.31
CA LEU A 14 -4.12 6.16 -0.07
C LEU A 14 -3.52 5.09 0.83
N MET A 15 -4.27 4.02 1.12
CA MET A 15 -3.83 2.91 1.96
C MET A 15 -2.64 2.17 1.37
N ILE A 16 -2.68 1.90 0.06
CA ILE A 16 -1.62 1.19 -0.67
C ILE A 16 -0.29 1.95 -0.66
N ILE A 17 -0.29 3.27 -0.52
CA ILE A 17 0.94 4.08 -0.56
C ILE A 17 1.37 4.50 0.86
N ILE A 18 0.44 5.00 1.66
CA ILE A 18 0.75 5.57 2.98
C ILE A 18 1.16 4.49 3.97
N LEU A 19 0.50 3.33 3.94
CA LEU A 19 0.79 2.23 4.86
C LEU A 19 2.21 1.65 4.64
N PRO A 20 2.65 1.32 3.41
CA PRO A 20 4.03 0.90 3.19
C PRO A 20 5.07 1.97 3.50
N ILE A 21 4.79 3.25 3.24
CA ILE A 21 5.71 4.34 3.62
C ILE A 21 5.91 4.38 5.14
N LEU A 22 4.82 4.23 5.91
CA LEU A 22 4.87 4.18 7.37
C LEU A 22 5.67 2.96 7.86
N LEU A 23 5.45 1.80 7.24
CA LEU A 23 6.20 0.57 7.52
C LEU A 23 7.69 0.69 7.17
N LEU A 24 8.03 1.40 6.08
CA LEU A 24 9.41 1.68 5.69
C LEU A 24 10.13 2.55 6.72
N LEU A 25 9.47 3.62 7.18
CA LEU A 25 9.98 4.47 8.25
C LEU A 25 10.21 3.66 9.53
N LEU A 26 9.26 2.80 9.90
CA LEU A 26 9.38 1.95 11.07
C LEU A 26 10.53 0.94 10.94
N ALA A 27 10.69 0.33 9.76
CA ALA A 27 11.74 -0.63 9.47
C ALA A 27 13.15 0.00 9.51
N MET A 28 13.27 1.26 9.05
CA MET A 28 14.51 2.04 9.17
C MET A 28 14.86 2.32 10.64
N VAL A 29 13.87 2.69 11.47
CA VAL A 29 14.07 2.95 12.90
C VAL A 29 14.47 1.68 13.65
N LEU A 30 13.88 0.53 13.30
CA LEU A 30 14.16 -0.75 13.95
C LEU A 30 15.43 -1.45 13.43
N ASN A 31 16.18 -0.88 12.48
CA ASN A 31 17.28 -1.55 11.77
C ASN A 31 16.88 -2.95 11.26
N ALA A 32 15.67 -3.06 10.69
CA ALA A 32 15.15 -4.31 10.21
C ALA A 32 15.98 -4.85 9.02
N ASP A 33 16.07 -6.18 8.92
CA ASP A 33 16.81 -6.85 7.85
C ASP A 33 16.37 -6.43 6.45
N ILE A 34 17.27 -6.57 5.49
CA ILE A 34 17.05 -6.21 4.08
C ILE A 34 15.85 -6.95 3.47
N CYS A 35 15.46 -8.11 4.02
CA CYS A 35 14.27 -8.86 3.64
C CYS A 35 12.97 -8.04 3.85
N TYR A 36 12.87 -7.25 4.91
CA TYR A 36 11.69 -6.40 5.18
C TYR A 36 11.58 -5.26 4.17
N PHE A 37 12.71 -4.68 3.75
CA PHE A 37 12.73 -3.67 2.68
C PHE A 37 12.22 -4.24 1.35
N PHE A 38 12.64 -5.46 0.99
CA PHE A 38 12.18 -6.14 -0.21
C PHE A 38 10.69 -6.44 -0.18
N LEU A 39 10.16 -6.88 0.96
CA LEU A 39 8.72 -7.12 1.14
C LEU A 39 7.90 -5.83 0.96
N ILE A 40 8.36 -4.71 1.51
CA ILE A 40 7.65 -3.43 1.38
C ILE A 40 7.69 -2.93 -0.08
N LEU A 41 8.83 -3.09 -0.76
CA LEU A 41 8.96 -2.77 -2.20
C LEU A 41 8.02 -3.62 -3.07
N LEU A 42 7.95 -4.92 -2.83
CA LEU A 42 7.01 -5.81 -3.53
C LEU A 42 5.56 -5.41 -3.28
N TRP A 43 5.24 -4.99 -2.06
CA TRP A 43 3.89 -4.58 -1.71
C TRP A 43 3.47 -3.29 -2.40
N ILE A 44 4.35 -2.28 -2.48
CA ILE A 44 4.13 -1.07 -3.26
C ILE A 44 3.93 -1.42 -4.74
N GLY A 45 4.77 -2.32 -5.28
CA GLY A 45 4.66 -2.79 -6.67
C GLY A 45 3.31 -3.46 -6.97
N MET A 46 2.87 -4.39 -6.12
CA MET A 46 1.55 -5.02 -6.24
C MET A 46 0.41 -4.00 -6.13
N GLY A 47 0.54 -3.04 -5.22
CA GLY A 47 -0.43 -1.97 -5.05
C GLY A 47 -0.57 -1.09 -6.29
N LEU A 48 0.54 -0.72 -6.92
CA LEU A 48 0.54 0.03 -8.18
C LEU A 48 -0.08 -0.78 -9.33
N ILE A 49 0.25 -2.07 -9.44
CA ILE A 49 -0.37 -2.96 -10.43
C ILE A 49 -1.88 -3.00 -10.22
N LEU A 50 -2.35 -3.11 -8.98
CA LEU A 50 -3.77 -3.18 -8.64
C LEU A 50 -4.51 -1.84 -8.88
N LEU A 51 -3.80 -0.71 -8.80
CA LEU A 51 -4.32 0.61 -9.16
C LEU A 51 -4.35 0.84 -10.68
N TYR A 52 -3.36 0.32 -11.41
CA TYR A 52 -3.27 0.45 -12.86
C TYR A 52 -4.03 -0.62 -13.62
N LEU A 53 -4.41 -1.73 -12.97
CA LEU A 53 -5.25 -2.75 -13.58
C LEU A 53 -6.60 -2.10 -13.91
N PRO A 54 -7.01 -2.08 -15.19
CA PRO A 54 -8.32 -1.57 -15.55
C PRO A 54 -9.35 -2.40 -14.76
N LYS A 55 -10.09 -1.73 -13.87
CA LYS A 55 -11.18 -2.40 -13.16
C LYS A 55 -12.14 -2.89 -14.23
N ALA A 56 -12.16 -4.21 -14.46
CA ALA A 56 -13.10 -4.85 -15.37
C ALA A 56 -14.49 -4.36 -14.97
N LYS A 57 -15.09 -3.58 -15.86
CA LYS A 57 -16.40 -2.98 -15.70
C LYS A 57 -17.36 -4.00 -16.28
N ASP A 58 -17.70 -5.01 -15.49
CA ASP A 58 -18.91 -5.80 -15.69
C ASP A 58 -20.13 -4.93 -15.39
#